data_AF-M4CUH7-F1
#
_entry.id   AF-M4CUH7-F1
#
_cell.length_a   1.000
_cell.length_b   1.000
_cell.length_c   1.000
_cell.angle_alpha   90.00
_cell.angle_beta   90.00
_cell.angle_gamma   90.00
#
_symmetry.space_group_name_H-M   'P 1'
#
loop_
_entity.id
_entity.type
_entity.pdbx_description
1 polymer ?
#
loop_
_entity_poly.entity_id
_entity_poly.type
_entity_poly.pdbx_seq_one_letter_code
_entity_poly.pdbx_strand_id
1 'polypeptide(L)'
;MMGFSVSDELLGTVAPIVVYWLYSGIYVALSSLERFRLHTKAEEEEKNLVSKSTVVKGVLLQQLVQAAVAILLFTVTGSDAEADKAQQFSLLVLTRQFIIAMIVLDTWQYFMHRYMHHNKFLYKHIHSQHHRLIVPYAYGALYNHPVEGLLLDTVGGALSFLISGMSPRTSIFFFSFATIKTVDDHCGLCLPGNLFHMVFKNNSAYHDVHHQLYGSKYNFSQPFFSVWDRILGTYMPYSLEKREGGGFEARPTKEFKDD
;
A
#
# COMPACT_ATOMS: atom_id res chain seq x y z
N MET A 1 33.25 19.90 -13.54
CA MET A 1 31.79 19.67 -13.39
C MET A 1 31.56 19.18 -11.97
N MET A 2 30.99 20.01 -11.09
CA MET A 2 30.45 19.52 -9.83
C MET A 2 29.23 18.67 -10.19
N GLY A 3 29.35 17.35 -10.09
CA GLY A 3 28.19 16.48 -10.17
C GLY A 3 27.28 16.81 -8.99
N PHE A 4 26.02 17.14 -9.26
CA PHE A 4 25.01 17.22 -8.20
C PHE A 4 24.86 15.82 -7.59
N SER A 5 25.50 15.56 -6.46
CA SER A 5 25.25 14.34 -5.69
C SER A 5 23.95 14.54 -4.90
N VAL A 6 22.91 13.80 -5.26
CA VAL A 6 21.67 13.71 -4.47
C VAL A 6 21.97 12.91 -3.21
N SER A 7 21.57 13.40 -2.04
CA SER A 7 21.79 12.69 -0.77
C SER A 7 20.87 11.46 -0.67
N ASP A 8 21.29 10.44 0.08
CA ASP A 8 20.51 9.20 0.26
C ASP A 8 19.17 9.49 0.97
N GLU A 9 19.11 10.52 1.80
CA GLU A 9 17.90 10.98 2.50
C GLU A 9 16.90 11.62 1.53
N LEU A 10 17.39 12.49 0.65
CA LEU A 10 16.56 13.11 -0.39
C LEU A 10 16.06 12.03 -1.36
N LEU A 11 16.92 11.09 -1.74
CA LEU A 11 16.54 9.97 -2.60
C LEU A 11 15.55 9.04 -1.91
N GLY A 12 15.71 8.75 -0.60
CA GLY A 12 14.77 7.99 0.22
C GLY A 12 13.39 8.61 0.31
N THR A 13 13.32 9.94 0.25
CA THR A 13 12.06 10.68 0.25
C THR A 13 11.40 10.71 -1.13
N VAL A 14 12.19 10.91 -2.19
CA VAL A 14 11.66 11.15 -3.55
C VAL A 14 11.44 9.85 -4.34
N ALA A 15 12.31 8.85 -4.19
CA ALA A 15 12.25 7.64 -5.00
C ALA A 15 10.92 6.87 -4.85
N PRO A 16 10.37 6.63 -3.64
CA PRO A 16 9.07 5.98 -3.51
C PRO A 16 7.93 6.77 -4.18
N ILE A 17 7.97 8.11 -4.13
CA ILE A 17 6.97 8.97 -4.80
C ILE A 17 7.06 8.81 -6.33
N VAL A 18 8.27 8.83 -6.89
CA VAL A 18 8.46 8.63 -8.33
C VAL A 18 7.98 7.24 -8.75
N VAL A 19 8.37 6.21 -7.99
CA VAL A 19 7.96 4.82 -8.22
C VAL A 19 6.44 4.67 -8.15
N TYR A 20 5.78 5.32 -7.17
CA TYR A 20 4.32 5.33 -7.03
C TYR A 20 3.63 5.78 -8.32
N TRP A 21 4.03 6.93 -8.86
CA TRP A 21 3.39 7.50 -10.05
C TRP A 21 3.74 6.74 -11.33
N LEU A 22 4.99 6.28 -11.48
CA LEU A 22 5.38 5.46 -12.62
C LEU A 22 4.61 4.14 -12.65
N TYR A 23 4.56 3.43 -11.52
CA TYR A 23 3.91 2.13 -11.43
C TYR A 23 2.38 2.25 -11.53
N SER A 24 1.81 3.29 -10.92
CA SER A 24 0.39 3.62 -11.13
C SER A 24 0.09 3.94 -12.60
N GLY A 25 0.97 4.67 -13.28
CA GLY A 25 0.85 5.00 -14.70
C GLY A 25 0.84 3.76 -15.60
N ILE A 26 1.64 2.74 -15.27
CA ILE A 26 1.61 1.43 -15.96
C ILE A 26 0.22 0.82 -15.83
N TYR A 27 -0.36 0.79 -14.63
CA TYR A 27 -1.70 0.26 -14.42
C TYR A 27 -2.81 1.09 -15.10
N VAL A 28 -2.65 2.40 -15.19
CA VAL A 28 -3.54 3.26 -15.98
C VAL A 28 -3.47 2.91 -17.46
N ALA A 29 -2.27 2.68 -18.03
CA ALA A 29 -2.14 2.25 -19.42
C ALA A 29 -2.77 0.86 -19.67
N LEU A 30 -2.60 -0.06 -18.70
CA LEU A 30 -3.19 -1.40 -18.73
C LEU A 30 -4.69 -1.41 -18.41
N SER A 31 -5.26 -0.30 -17.93
CA SER A 31 -6.68 -0.21 -17.55
C SER A 31 -7.64 -0.44 -18.72
N SER A 32 -7.16 -0.37 -19.96
CA SER A 32 -7.90 -0.73 -21.18
C SER A 32 -8.18 -2.24 -21.31
N LEU A 33 -7.49 -3.08 -20.54
CA LEU A 33 -7.69 -4.53 -20.53
C LEU A 33 -8.90 -4.94 -19.68
N GLU A 34 -10.10 -4.59 -20.13
CA GLU A 34 -11.38 -4.84 -19.43
C GLU A 34 -11.54 -6.29 -18.97
N ARG A 35 -11.03 -7.25 -19.76
CA ARG A 35 -11.10 -8.69 -19.46
C ARG A 35 -10.39 -9.14 -18.18
N PHE A 36 -9.54 -8.29 -17.60
CA PHE A 36 -8.80 -8.58 -16.38
C PHE A 36 -9.23 -7.72 -15.19
N ARG A 37 -10.20 -6.81 -15.36
CA ARG A 37 -10.65 -5.91 -14.29
C ARG A 37 -11.58 -6.62 -13.30
N LEU A 38 -11.51 -6.22 -12.03
CA LEU A 38 -12.45 -6.61 -10.98
C LEU A 38 -13.79 -5.85 -11.06
N HIS A 39 -13.74 -4.61 -11.54
CA HIS A 39 -14.91 -3.76 -11.77
C HIS A 39 -14.83 -3.14 -13.16
N THR A 40 -15.97 -2.94 -13.80
CA THR A 40 -16.01 -2.20 -15.08
C THR A 40 -15.60 -0.74 -14.85
N LYS A 41 -15.18 -0.03 -15.89
CA LYS A 41 -14.93 1.42 -15.78
C LYS A 41 -16.17 2.21 -15.41
N ALA A 42 -17.35 1.79 -15.90
CA ALA A 42 -18.62 2.41 -15.53
C ALA A 42 -18.86 2.30 -14.02
N GLU A 43 -18.64 1.12 -13.43
CA GLU A 43 -18.75 0.93 -11.97
C GLU A 43 -17.72 1.77 -11.21
N GLU A 44 -16.48 1.87 -11.69
CA GLU A 44 -15.45 2.73 -11.08
C GLU A 44 -15.87 4.21 -11.09
N GLU A 45 -16.50 4.69 -12.16
CA GLU A 45 -16.94 6.08 -12.29
C GLU A 45 -18.24 6.37 -11.50
N GLU A 46 -19.16 5.42 -11.44
CA GLU A 46 -20.45 5.57 -10.78
C GLU A 46 -20.39 5.35 -9.27
N LYS A 47 -19.65 4.33 -8.81
CA LYS A 47 -19.65 3.94 -7.39
C LYS A 47 -18.69 4.77 -6.54
N ASN A 48 -17.60 5.30 -7.12
CA ASN A 48 -16.65 6.10 -6.35
C ASN A 48 -17.24 7.47 -5.97
N LEU A 49 -17.10 7.84 -4.70
CA LEU A 49 -17.76 9.03 -4.13
C LEU A 49 -16.96 10.33 -4.35
N VAL A 50 -15.81 10.24 -5.02
CA VAL A 50 -14.90 11.36 -5.26
C VAL A 50 -14.33 11.31 -6.68
N SER A 51 -14.10 12.49 -7.25
CA SER A 51 -13.50 12.60 -8.58
C SER A 51 -12.03 12.15 -8.58
N LYS A 52 -11.55 11.67 -9.73
CA LYS A 52 -10.13 11.34 -9.96
C LYS A 52 -9.20 12.53 -9.69
N SER A 53 -9.64 13.76 -9.97
CA SER A 53 -8.86 14.98 -9.67
C SER A 53 -8.73 15.22 -8.16
N THR A 54 -9.80 15.00 -7.40
CA THR A 54 -9.78 15.07 -5.93
C THR A 54 -8.80 14.06 -5.36
N VAL A 55 -8.76 12.86 -5.94
CA VAL A 55 -7.88 11.76 -5.53
C VAL A 55 -6.42 12.11 -5.77
N VAL A 56 -6.08 12.57 -6.98
CA VAL A 56 -4.71 13.02 -7.30
C VAL A 56 -4.26 14.15 -6.37
N LYS A 57 -5.11 15.14 -6.10
CA LYS A 57 -4.79 16.23 -5.16
C LYS A 57 -4.57 15.71 -3.73
N GLY A 58 -5.39 14.76 -3.28
CA GLY A 58 -5.26 14.14 -1.96
C GLY A 58 -3.95 13.37 -1.82
N VAL A 59 -3.60 12.54 -2.82
CA VAL A 59 -2.35 11.78 -2.85
C VAL A 59 -1.14 12.72 -2.84
N LEU A 60 -1.15 13.77 -3.68
CA LEU A 60 -0.07 14.75 -3.72
C LEU A 60 0.08 15.50 -2.39
N LEU A 61 -1.03 15.83 -1.73
CA LEU A 61 -1.01 16.45 -0.40
C LEU A 61 -0.40 15.49 0.64
N GLN A 62 -0.81 14.23 0.64
CA GLN A 62 -0.26 13.21 1.54
C GLN A 62 1.25 13.03 1.32
N GLN A 63 1.68 12.87 0.06
CA GLN A 63 3.10 12.75 -0.29
C GLN A 63 3.89 14.00 0.11
N LEU A 64 3.33 15.20 -0.05
CA LEU A 64 3.96 16.45 0.40
C LEU A 64 4.12 16.47 1.93
N VAL A 65 3.08 16.09 2.68
CA VAL A 65 3.14 16.03 4.15
C VAL A 65 4.17 15.00 4.62
N GLN A 66 4.17 13.80 4.02
CA GLN A 66 5.14 12.75 4.34
C GLN A 66 6.57 13.17 4.02
N ALA A 67 6.80 13.80 2.86
CA ALA A 67 8.10 14.31 2.48
C ALA A 67 8.58 15.43 3.43
N ALA A 68 7.69 16.35 3.81
CA ALA A 68 8.01 17.41 4.75
C ALA A 68 8.39 16.85 6.14
N VAL A 69 7.65 15.84 6.62
CA VAL A 69 7.95 15.17 7.90
C VAL A 69 9.28 14.42 7.81
N ALA A 70 9.53 13.68 6.72
CA ALA A 70 10.80 12.97 6.53
C ALA A 70 11.99 13.95 6.54
N ILE A 71 11.92 15.02 5.76
CA ILE A 71 12.96 16.06 5.71
C ILE A 71 13.16 16.70 7.09
N LEU A 72 12.08 17.06 7.79
CA LEU A 72 12.17 17.65 9.12
C LEU A 72 12.85 16.69 10.11
N LEU A 73 12.47 15.41 10.11
CA LEU A 73 13.11 14.40 10.95
C LEU A 73 14.61 14.34 10.67
N PHE A 74 15.03 14.28 9.40
CA PHE A 74 16.45 14.29 9.05
C PHE A 74 17.19 15.54 9.53
N THR A 75 16.58 16.73 9.41
CA THR A 75 17.20 17.97 9.88
C THR A 75 17.36 18.03 11.40
N VAL A 76 16.45 17.39 12.15
CA VAL A 76 16.45 17.40 13.62
C VAL A 76 17.31 16.29 14.21
N THR A 77 17.36 15.11 13.58
CA THR A 77 18.16 13.98 14.06
C THR A 77 19.64 14.09 13.67
N GLY A 78 19.98 14.99 12.74
CA GLY A 78 21.31 15.06 12.13
C GLY A 78 21.51 13.89 11.16
N SER A 79 22.31 14.11 10.10
CA SER A 79 22.84 12.97 9.36
C SER A 79 23.88 12.32 10.26
N ASP A 80 23.55 11.18 10.87
CA ASP A 80 24.57 10.27 11.40
C ASP A 80 25.32 9.65 10.21
N ALA A 81 26.01 10.50 9.46
CA ALA A 81 26.86 10.17 8.32
C ALA A 81 28.10 9.38 8.76
N GLU A 82 28.24 9.06 10.05
CA GLU A 82 29.30 8.22 10.60
C GLU A 82 28.95 6.72 10.68
N ALA A 83 27.75 6.31 10.27
CA ALA A 83 27.40 4.90 10.17
C ALA A 83 27.72 4.26 8.80
N ASP A 84 28.33 4.99 7.86
CA ASP A 84 28.80 4.43 6.58
C ASP A 84 30.14 3.68 6.75
N LYS A 85 30.23 2.83 7.79
CA LYS A 85 31.25 1.78 7.84
C LYS A 85 30.80 0.66 6.92
N ALA A 86 31.18 0.77 5.64
CA ALA A 86 31.22 -0.28 4.64
C ALA A 86 30.42 -1.52 5.03
N GLN A 87 29.08 -1.39 5.10
CA GLN A 87 28.25 -2.52 5.47
C GLN A 87 28.41 -3.51 4.33
N GLN A 88 29.11 -4.60 4.61
CA GLN A 88 29.40 -5.62 3.62
C GLN A 88 28.06 -6.05 3.01
N PHE A 89 27.90 -5.83 1.70
CA PHE A 89 26.70 -6.18 0.92
C PHE A 89 26.56 -7.70 0.85
N SER A 90 26.25 -8.31 1.99
CA SER A 90 25.89 -9.71 2.08
C SER A 90 24.43 -9.81 1.72
N LEU A 91 24.12 -10.53 0.65
CA LEU A 91 22.74 -10.81 0.24
C LEU A 91 21.93 -11.37 1.42
N LEU A 92 22.54 -12.19 2.29
CA LEU A 92 21.88 -12.71 3.49
C LEU A 92 21.46 -11.61 4.46
N VAL A 93 22.30 -10.58 4.66
CA VAL A 93 21.98 -9.44 5.55
C VAL A 93 20.85 -8.61 4.96
N LEU A 94 20.91 -8.31 3.65
CA LEU A 94 19.85 -7.57 2.96
C LEU A 94 18.52 -8.32 2.99
N THR A 95 18.53 -9.63 2.69
CA THR A 95 17.34 -10.47 2.76
C THR A 95 16.76 -10.51 4.17
N ARG A 96 17.61 -10.66 5.20
CA ARG A 96 17.15 -10.62 6.60
C ARG A 96 16.52 -9.28 6.95
N GLN A 97 17.15 -8.17 6.57
CA GLN A 97 16.62 -6.81 6.80
C GLN A 97 15.26 -6.62 6.11
N PHE A 98 15.13 -7.04 4.86
CA PHE A 98 13.86 -7.00 4.12
C PHE A 98 12.78 -7.82 4.81
N ILE A 99 13.07 -9.05 5.21
CA ILE A 99 12.09 -9.91 5.90
C ILE A 99 11.63 -9.29 7.21
N ILE A 100 12.55 -8.79 8.04
CA ILE A 100 12.20 -8.12 9.30
C ILE A 100 11.33 -6.90 9.01
N ALA A 101 11.72 -6.07 8.04
CA ALA A 101 10.96 -4.88 7.68
C ALA A 101 9.56 -5.19 7.14
N MET A 102 9.40 -6.23 6.32
CA MET A 102 8.07 -6.69 5.86
C MET A 102 7.20 -7.11 7.04
N ILE A 103 7.73 -7.90 7.98
CA ILE A 103 6.98 -8.35 9.17
C ILE A 103 6.56 -7.16 10.03
N VAL A 104 7.49 -6.23 10.32
CA VAL A 104 7.21 -5.05 11.14
C VAL A 104 6.15 -4.16 10.47
N LEU A 105 6.30 -3.90 9.17
CA LEU A 105 5.36 -3.08 8.42
C LEU A 105 3.97 -3.70 8.42
N ASP A 106 3.86 -5.00 8.09
CA ASP A 106 2.59 -5.73 8.07
C ASP A 106 1.91 -5.74 9.45
N THR A 107 2.69 -5.97 10.52
CA THR A 107 2.16 -5.93 11.88
C THR A 107 1.59 -4.55 12.20
N TRP A 108 2.36 -3.49 11.98
CA TRP A 108 1.90 -2.14 12.28
C TRP A 108 0.65 -1.76 11.48
N GLN A 109 0.72 -1.99 10.17
CA GLN A 109 -0.35 -1.68 9.23
C GLN A 109 -1.64 -2.43 9.58
N TYR A 110 -1.55 -3.74 9.82
CA TYR A 110 -2.73 -4.54 10.19
C TYR A 110 -3.41 -4.00 11.46
N PHE A 111 -2.67 -3.79 12.55
CA PHE A 111 -3.27 -3.39 13.81
C PHE A 111 -3.84 -1.98 13.75
N MET A 112 -3.14 -1.05 13.09
CA MET A 112 -3.62 0.33 12.94
C MET A 112 -4.84 0.39 12.02
N HIS A 113 -4.80 -0.32 10.89
CA HIS A 113 -5.91 -0.38 9.93
C HIS A 113 -7.16 -0.97 10.58
N ARG A 114 -7.01 -2.12 11.26
CA ARG A 114 -8.11 -2.73 12.03
C ARG A 114 -8.63 -1.78 13.10
N TYR A 115 -7.75 -1.12 13.84
CA TYR A 115 -8.15 -0.16 14.88
C TYR A 115 -8.97 1.00 14.31
N MET A 116 -8.56 1.56 13.17
CA MET A 116 -9.29 2.64 12.51
C MET A 116 -10.67 2.21 12.04
N HIS A 117 -10.85 0.97 11.61
CA HIS A 117 -12.17 0.41 11.30
C HIS A 117 -13.07 0.19 12.54
N HIS A 118 -12.49 -0.26 13.65
CA HIS A 118 -13.25 -0.56 14.86
C HIS A 118 -13.61 0.71 15.66
N ASN A 119 -12.73 1.71 15.63
CA ASN A 119 -12.98 2.99 16.29
C ASN A 119 -13.89 3.87 15.43
N LYS A 120 -15.15 4.07 15.87
CA LYS A 120 -16.16 4.86 15.14
C LYS A 120 -15.71 6.28 14.78
N PHE A 121 -14.93 6.93 15.65
CA PHE A 121 -14.43 8.28 15.39
C PHE A 121 -13.38 8.25 14.27
N LEU A 122 -12.37 7.37 14.39
CA LEU A 122 -11.31 7.26 13.40
C LEU A 122 -11.88 6.80 12.05
N TYR A 123 -12.80 5.85 12.03
CA TYR A 123 -13.48 5.46 10.80
C TYR A 123 -14.20 6.66 10.17
N LYS A 124 -15.12 7.29 10.90
CA LYS A 124 -15.99 8.35 10.35
C LYS A 124 -15.22 9.59 9.89
N HIS A 125 -14.11 9.94 10.53
CA HIS A 125 -13.42 11.20 10.29
C HIS A 125 -12.08 11.06 9.57
N ILE A 126 -11.49 9.87 9.55
CA ILE A 126 -10.15 9.64 8.98
C ILE A 126 -10.27 8.57 7.89
N HIS A 127 -10.49 7.31 8.29
CA HIS A 127 -10.35 6.18 7.37
C HIS A 127 -11.47 6.07 6.31
N SER A 128 -12.67 6.59 6.61
CA SER A 128 -13.75 6.66 5.61
C SER A 128 -13.39 7.52 4.41
N GLN A 129 -12.39 8.41 4.47
CA GLN A 129 -11.90 9.12 3.30
C GLN A 129 -11.34 8.15 2.25
N HIS A 130 -10.54 7.17 2.69
CA HIS A 130 -10.00 6.13 1.83
C HIS A 130 -11.13 5.29 1.21
N HIS A 131 -12.11 4.88 2.03
CA HIS A 131 -13.31 4.14 1.60
C HIS A 131 -14.31 4.94 0.75
N ARG A 132 -14.05 6.22 0.45
CA ARG A 132 -14.77 6.92 -0.64
C ARG A 132 -14.44 6.34 -2.01
N LEU A 133 -13.31 5.62 -2.12
CA LEU A 133 -12.99 4.76 -3.24
C LEU A 133 -13.61 3.38 -3.01
N ILE A 134 -14.88 3.23 -3.39
CA ILE A 134 -15.60 1.95 -3.31
C ILE A 134 -15.01 0.92 -4.29
N VAL A 135 -14.54 1.39 -5.44
CA VAL A 135 -13.83 0.59 -6.45
C VAL A 135 -12.38 1.05 -6.46
N PRO A 136 -11.46 0.30 -5.83
CA PRO A 136 -10.04 0.65 -5.80
C PRO A 136 -9.42 0.69 -7.19
N TYR A 137 -8.47 1.60 -7.37
CA TYR A 137 -7.61 1.69 -8.55
C TYR A 137 -6.21 2.18 -8.17
N ALA A 138 -5.23 1.92 -9.04
CA ALA A 138 -3.81 2.01 -8.74
C ALA A 138 -3.34 3.32 -8.07
N TYR A 139 -3.60 4.48 -8.69
CA TYR A 139 -3.18 5.78 -8.12
C TYR A 139 -4.09 6.28 -6.98
N GLY A 140 -5.12 5.52 -6.61
CA GLY A 140 -5.94 5.75 -5.42
C GLY A 140 -5.38 5.09 -4.16
N ALA A 141 -4.30 4.30 -4.27
CA ALA A 141 -3.76 3.52 -3.16
C ALA A 141 -3.31 4.36 -1.96
N LEU A 142 -2.82 5.58 -2.22
CA LEU A 142 -2.48 6.56 -1.19
C LEU A 142 -3.48 7.72 -1.15
N TYR A 143 -4.75 7.48 -1.46
CA TYR A 143 -5.81 8.46 -1.19
C TYR A 143 -6.34 8.23 0.22
N ASN A 144 -5.65 8.79 1.21
CA ASN A 144 -6.09 8.74 2.60
C ASN A 144 -6.07 10.11 3.26
N HIS A 145 -6.64 10.20 4.46
CA HIS A 145 -6.58 11.44 5.24
C HIS A 145 -5.12 11.66 5.71
N PRO A 146 -4.52 12.87 5.69
CA PRO A 146 -3.10 13.04 6.01
C PRO A 146 -2.65 12.45 7.35
N VAL A 147 -3.51 12.49 8.38
CA VAL A 147 -3.25 11.84 9.68
C VAL A 147 -3.17 10.31 9.55
N GLU A 148 -3.96 9.72 8.66
CA GLU A 148 -3.89 8.30 8.34
C GLU A 148 -2.55 7.94 7.73
N GLY A 149 -2.13 8.65 6.67
CA GLY A 149 -0.83 8.44 6.03
C GLY A 149 0.35 8.66 6.98
N LEU A 150 0.24 9.56 7.96
CA LEU A 150 1.26 9.71 9.01
C LEU A 150 1.27 8.51 9.96
N LEU A 151 0.11 8.07 10.45
CA LEU A 151 0.02 6.98 11.42
C LEU A 151 0.34 5.61 10.82
N LEU A 152 -0.15 5.32 9.62
CA LEU A 152 0.08 4.03 8.96
C LEU A 152 1.44 4.02 8.25
N ASP A 153 1.68 4.94 7.32
CA ASP A 153 2.85 4.85 6.44
C ASP A 153 4.10 5.42 7.10
N THR A 154 4.05 6.64 7.67
CA THR A 154 5.25 7.27 8.24
C THR A 154 5.72 6.56 9.49
N VAL A 155 4.84 6.31 10.47
CA VAL A 155 5.22 5.59 11.70
C VAL A 155 5.56 4.13 11.40
N GLY A 156 4.74 3.44 10.58
CA GLY A 156 5.02 2.05 10.19
C GLY A 156 6.34 1.91 9.42
N GLY A 157 6.61 2.83 8.51
CA GLY A 157 7.88 2.91 7.78
C GLY A 157 9.06 3.19 8.70
N ALA A 158 8.95 4.17 9.60
CA ALA A 158 10.00 4.48 10.57
C ALA A 158 10.31 3.27 11.48
N LEU A 159 9.30 2.58 12.00
CA LEU A 159 9.49 1.36 12.78
C LEU A 159 10.17 0.26 11.97
N SER A 160 9.77 0.07 10.72
CA SER A 160 10.36 -0.93 9.81
C SER A 160 11.83 -0.62 9.52
N PHE A 161 12.16 0.65 9.28
CA PHE A 161 13.53 1.13 9.07
C PHE A 161 14.40 0.88 10.30
N LEU A 162 13.96 1.35 11.48
CA LEU A 162 14.73 1.27 12.72
C LEU A 162 14.92 -0.18 13.20
N ILE A 163 13.85 -0.99 13.21
CA ILE A 163 13.89 -2.35 13.75
C ILE A 163 14.66 -3.31 12.84
N SER A 164 14.56 -3.13 11.51
CA SER A 164 15.35 -3.95 10.58
C SER A 164 16.85 -3.60 10.62
N GLY A 165 17.20 -2.40 11.08
CA GLY A 165 18.57 -1.90 11.05
C GLY A 165 19.11 -1.75 9.63
N MET A 166 18.24 -1.41 8.68
CA MET A 166 18.61 -1.18 7.28
C MET A 166 19.30 0.17 7.12
N SER A 167 20.23 0.28 6.16
CA SER A 167 20.83 1.57 5.82
C SER A 167 19.85 2.46 5.03
N PRO A 168 20.06 3.79 4.97
CA PRO A 168 19.27 4.68 4.11
C PRO A 168 19.21 4.21 2.65
N ARG A 169 20.31 3.69 2.10
CA ARG A 169 20.32 3.10 0.75
C ARG A 169 19.43 1.88 0.63
N THR A 170 19.48 0.99 1.61
CA THR A 170 18.63 -0.22 1.62
C THR A 170 17.14 0.15 1.75
N SER A 171 16.84 1.20 2.50
CA SER A 171 15.47 1.67 2.71
C SER A 171 14.84 2.25 1.46
N ILE A 172 15.62 2.92 0.58
CA ILE A 172 15.15 3.35 -0.74
C ILE A 172 14.56 2.17 -1.52
N PHE A 173 15.28 1.04 -1.59
CA PHE A 173 14.81 -0.15 -2.30
C PHE A 173 13.61 -0.79 -1.60
N PHE A 174 13.66 -0.93 -0.28
CA PHE A 174 12.57 -1.54 0.49
C PHE A 174 11.27 -0.74 0.37
N PHE A 175 11.31 0.58 0.57
CA PHE A 175 10.10 1.41 0.47
C PHE A 175 9.61 1.54 -0.96
N SER A 176 10.49 1.59 -1.96
CA SER A 176 10.07 1.49 -3.37
C SER A 176 9.33 0.18 -3.65
N PHE A 177 9.84 -0.95 -3.12
CA PHE A 177 9.19 -2.25 -3.24
C PHE A 177 7.83 -2.29 -2.51
N ALA A 178 7.75 -1.76 -1.29
CA ALA A 178 6.51 -1.65 -0.54
C ALA A 178 5.47 -0.79 -1.28
N THR A 179 5.90 0.35 -1.85
CA THR A 179 5.04 1.21 -2.67
C THR A 179 4.51 0.49 -3.91
N ILE A 180 5.36 -0.26 -4.62
CA ILE A 180 4.92 -1.08 -5.77
C ILE A 180 3.85 -2.08 -5.32
N LYS A 181 4.09 -2.78 -4.20
CA LYS A 181 3.13 -3.75 -3.66
C LYS A 181 1.81 -3.08 -3.26
N THR A 182 1.84 -1.94 -2.57
CA THR A 182 0.63 -1.19 -2.22
C THR A 182 -0.16 -0.78 -3.45
N VAL A 183 0.49 -0.27 -4.50
CA VAL A 183 -0.19 0.09 -5.76
C VAL A 183 -0.78 -1.14 -6.47
N ASP A 184 -0.05 -2.27 -6.48
CA ASP A 184 -0.52 -3.56 -7.02
C ASP A 184 -1.80 -4.04 -6.31
N ASP A 185 -1.83 -3.93 -4.98
CA ASP A 185 -2.98 -4.32 -4.14
C ASP A 185 -4.23 -3.46 -4.38
N HIS A 186 -4.07 -2.27 -4.94
CA HIS A 186 -5.20 -1.39 -5.26
C HIS A 186 -5.50 -1.34 -6.76
N CYS A 187 -4.72 -2.01 -7.62
CA CYS A 187 -4.77 -1.73 -9.05
C CYS A 187 -6.09 -2.12 -9.74
N GLY A 188 -6.91 -2.94 -9.10
CA GLY A 188 -8.19 -3.41 -9.63
C GLY A 188 -8.07 -4.40 -10.79
N LEU A 189 -6.87 -4.92 -11.07
CA LEU A 189 -6.59 -5.85 -12.17
C LEU A 189 -6.10 -7.21 -11.65
N CYS A 190 -6.61 -8.29 -12.23
CA CYS A 190 -6.10 -9.64 -12.07
C CYS A 190 -5.34 -10.07 -13.34
N LEU A 191 -4.12 -9.56 -13.51
CA LEU A 191 -3.30 -9.84 -14.69
C LEU A 191 -2.71 -11.27 -14.65
N PRO A 192 -2.72 -12.01 -15.78
CA PRO A 192 -2.09 -13.32 -15.84
C PRO A 192 -0.57 -13.16 -15.69
N GLY A 193 0.05 -14.00 -14.84
CA GLY A 193 1.49 -13.96 -14.60
C GLY A 193 1.97 -12.81 -13.73
N ASN A 194 1.07 -12.07 -13.06
CA ASN A 194 1.48 -11.10 -12.05
C ASN A 194 2.24 -11.83 -10.91
N LEU A 195 3.54 -11.57 -10.80
CA LEU A 195 4.43 -12.19 -9.83
C LEU A 195 4.01 -11.89 -8.38
N PHE A 196 3.49 -10.69 -8.11
CA PHE A 196 2.99 -10.34 -6.79
C PHE A 196 1.80 -11.19 -6.39
N HIS A 197 0.84 -11.39 -7.30
CA HIS A 197 -0.34 -12.21 -7.03
C HIS A 197 0.01 -13.70 -6.85
N MET A 198 1.12 -14.16 -7.43
CA MET A 198 1.62 -15.53 -7.25
C MET A 198 2.32 -15.74 -5.89
N VAL A 199 3.07 -14.73 -5.43
CA VAL A 199 3.88 -14.83 -4.20
C VAL A 199 3.09 -14.40 -2.97
N PHE A 200 2.31 -13.32 -3.08
CA PHE A 200 1.57 -12.69 -1.99
C PHE A 200 0.07 -12.87 -2.20
N LYS A 201 -0.61 -13.39 -1.17
CA LYS A 201 -2.05 -13.70 -1.24
C LYS A 201 -2.96 -12.49 -0.98
N ASN A 202 -2.42 -11.41 -0.41
CA ASN A 202 -3.13 -10.16 -0.21
C ASN A 202 -2.98 -9.29 -1.47
N ASN A 203 -3.65 -9.67 -2.54
CA ASN A 203 -3.56 -9.02 -3.85
C ASN A 203 -4.76 -8.08 -4.09
N SER A 204 -4.93 -7.60 -5.33
CA SER A 204 -6.03 -6.69 -5.67
C SER A 204 -7.42 -7.23 -5.37
N ALA A 205 -7.66 -8.54 -5.53
CA ALA A 205 -8.95 -9.13 -5.23
C ALA A 205 -9.22 -9.24 -3.73
N TYR A 206 -8.18 -9.54 -2.95
CA TYR A 206 -8.25 -9.57 -1.49
C TYR A 206 -8.64 -8.20 -0.92
N HIS A 207 -8.00 -7.14 -1.42
CA HIS A 207 -8.26 -5.78 -0.99
C HIS A 207 -9.57 -5.23 -1.57
N ASP A 208 -9.97 -5.63 -2.78
CA ASP A 208 -11.30 -5.32 -3.31
C ASP A 208 -12.42 -5.85 -2.40
N VAL A 209 -12.30 -7.09 -1.92
CA VAL A 209 -13.27 -7.66 -0.96
C VAL A 209 -13.37 -6.82 0.31
N HIS A 210 -12.28 -6.21 0.76
CA HIS A 210 -12.27 -5.30 1.91
C HIS A 210 -13.06 -4.00 1.65
N HIS A 211 -12.97 -3.43 0.44
CA HIS A 211 -13.71 -2.22 0.03
C HIS A 211 -15.20 -2.44 -0.25
N GLN A 212 -15.62 -3.70 -0.43
CA GLN A 212 -17.03 -4.05 -0.57
C GLN A 212 -17.80 -3.83 0.75
N LEU A 213 -19.13 -3.68 0.69
CA LEU A 213 -19.96 -3.30 1.84
C LEU A 213 -19.78 -4.18 3.09
N TYR A 214 -19.60 -5.48 2.91
CA TYR A 214 -19.35 -6.45 4.00
C TYR A 214 -17.87 -6.55 4.41
N GLY A 215 -16.95 -6.03 3.58
CA GLY A 215 -15.51 -6.11 3.75
C GLY A 215 -14.94 -5.25 4.88
N SER A 216 -15.69 -4.26 5.35
CA SER A 216 -15.29 -3.32 6.42
C SER A 216 -14.91 -3.98 7.76
N LYS A 217 -15.16 -5.28 7.94
CA LYS A 217 -14.81 -6.08 9.11
C LYS A 217 -13.68 -7.09 8.88
N TYR A 218 -13.15 -7.18 7.67
CA TYR A 218 -12.25 -8.26 7.24
C TYR A 218 -11.11 -7.76 6.36
N ASN A 219 -10.11 -8.62 6.17
CA ASN A 219 -9.01 -8.44 5.22
C ASN A 219 -8.17 -7.16 5.45
N PHE A 220 -7.80 -6.87 6.69
CA PHE A 220 -7.08 -5.64 7.06
C PHE A 220 -5.58 -5.64 6.71
N SER A 221 -5.00 -6.82 6.48
CA SER A 221 -3.54 -6.97 6.33
C SER A 221 -3.03 -6.35 5.03
N GLN A 222 -2.03 -5.51 5.16
CA GLN A 222 -1.30 -4.86 4.07
C GLN A 222 0.14 -4.54 4.54
N PRO A 223 1.13 -4.43 3.64
CA PRO A 223 1.05 -4.69 2.21
C PRO A 223 1.51 -6.10 1.78
N PHE A 224 2.10 -6.96 2.62
CA PHE A 224 2.73 -8.21 2.10
C PHE A 224 1.99 -9.52 2.41
N PHE A 225 1.48 -9.73 3.62
CA PHE A 225 0.99 -11.04 4.05
C PHE A 225 -0.37 -10.94 4.75
N SER A 226 -1.26 -11.92 4.52
CA SER A 226 -2.55 -12.03 5.23
C SER A 226 -2.46 -12.80 6.55
N VAL A 227 -1.29 -12.83 7.18
CA VAL A 227 -1.02 -13.66 8.37
C VAL A 227 -1.86 -13.22 9.55
N TRP A 228 -1.95 -11.92 9.82
CA TRP A 228 -2.69 -11.40 10.96
C TRP A 228 -4.20 -11.62 10.82
N ASP A 229 -4.76 -11.45 9.62
CA ASP A 229 -6.16 -11.77 9.37
C ASP A 229 -6.48 -13.25 9.64
N ARG A 230 -5.56 -14.16 9.30
CA ARG A 230 -5.73 -15.59 9.56
C ARG A 230 -5.61 -15.92 11.05
N ILE A 231 -4.64 -15.33 11.74
CA ILE A 231 -4.41 -15.57 13.18
C ILE A 231 -5.60 -15.05 14.01
N LEU A 232 -6.14 -13.89 13.65
CA LEU A 232 -7.14 -13.19 14.46
C LEU A 232 -8.57 -13.32 13.92
N GLY A 233 -8.80 -14.23 12.97
CA GLY A 233 -10.13 -14.56 12.45
C GLY A 233 -10.80 -13.44 11.66
N THR A 234 -10.02 -12.53 11.06
CA THR A 234 -10.53 -11.44 10.21
C THR A 234 -10.26 -11.68 8.72
N TYR A 235 -9.81 -12.88 8.33
CA TYR A 235 -9.67 -13.26 6.93
C TYR A 235 -11.03 -13.65 6.33
N MET A 236 -11.44 -12.94 5.28
CA MET A 236 -12.60 -13.29 4.47
C MET A 236 -12.16 -14.04 3.20
N PRO A 237 -12.44 -15.35 3.10
CA PRO A 237 -12.20 -16.12 1.89
C PRO A 237 -13.12 -15.66 0.75
N TYR A 238 -12.61 -15.71 -0.49
CA TYR A 238 -13.31 -15.28 -1.68
C TYR A 238 -12.98 -16.17 -2.90
N SER A 239 -13.90 -16.18 -3.88
CA SER A 239 -13.71 -16.75 -5.21
C SER A 239 -13.62 -15.64 -6.26
N LEU A 240 -12.80 -15.87 -7.29
CA LEU A 240 -12.77 -15.03 -8.49
C LEU A 240 -13.67 -15.65 -9.55
N GLU A 241 -14.81 -15.04 -9.80
CA GLU A 241 -15.78 -15.47 -10.80
C GLU A 241 -15.61 -14.67 -12.08
N LYS A 242 -15.70 -15.31 -13.24
CA LYS A 242 -15.68 -14.61 -14.53
C LYS A 242 -17.04 -14.00 -14.80
N ARG A 243 -17.06 -12.73 -15.23
CA ARG A 243 -18.30 -12.05 -15.66
C ARG A 243 -18.62 -12.38 -17.11
N GLU A 244 -19.91 -12.43 -17.45
CA GLU A 244 -20.37 -12.71 -18.83
C GLU A 244 -19.84 -11.69 -19.86
N GLY A 245 -19.63 -10.43 -19.44
CA GLY A 245 -19.04 -9.36 -20.27
C GLY A 245 -17.51 -9.27 -20.25
N GLY A 246 -16.83 -10.23 -19.61
CA GLY A 246 -15.38 -10.19 -19.37
C GLY A 246 -14.99 -9.52 -18.05
N GLY A 247 -13.78 -9.82 -17.59
CA GLY A 247 -13.31 -9.42 -16.27
C GLY A 247 -13.66 -10.46 -15.22
N PHE A 248 -13.38 -10.10 -13.97
CA PHE A 248 -13.60 -10.92 -12.80
C PHE A 248 -14.46 -10.20 -11.78
N GLU A 249 -15.02 -10.94 -10.84
CA GLU A 249 -15.66 -10.41 -9.64
C GLU A 249 -15.15 -11.22 -8.45
N ALA A 250 -14.66 -10.52 -7.42
CA ALA A 250 -14.25 -11.14 -6.17
C ALA A 250 -15.47 -11.27 -5.25
N ARG A 251 -15.93 -12.50 -5.02
CA ARG A 251 -17.10 -12.78 -4.17
C ARG A 251 -16.69 -13.54 -2.91
N PRO A 252 -17.12 -13.13 -1.70
CA PRO A 252 -16.94 -13.95 -0.52
C PRO A 252 -17.56 -15.34 -0.68
N THR A 253 -16.87 -16.37 -0.20
CA THR A 253 -17.39 -17.74 -0.27
C THR A 253 -18.55 -17.93 0.70
N LYS A 254 -19.52 -18.78 0.34
CA LYS A 254 -20.80 -18.96 1.05
C LYS A 254 -20.67 -19.31 2.53
N GLU A 255 -19.58 -19.95 2.95
CA GLU A 255 -19.32 -20.30 4.36
C GLU A 255 -19.33 -19.10 5.32
N PHE A 256 -19.18 -17.87 4.82
CA PHE A 256 -19.20 -16.64 5.64
C PHE A 256 -20.52 -15.83 5.58
N LYS A 257 -21.53 -16.29 4.82
CA LYS A 257 -22.83 -15.60 4.74
C LYS A 257 -23.79 -15.98 5.87
N ASP A 258 -23.49 -17.04 6.62
CA ASP A 258 -24.38 -17.68 7.58
C ASP A 258 -23.97 -17.48 9.06
N ASP A 259 -22.96 -16.64 9.33
CA ASP A 259 -22.52 -16.20 10.68
C ASP A 259 -22.81 -14.70 10.92
#